data_AF-A0AB36SEQ7-F1
#
_entry.id   AF-A0AB36SEQ7-F1
#
_cell.length_a   1.000
_cell.length_b   1.000
_cell.length_c   1.000
_cell.angle_alpha   90.00
_cell.angle_beta   90.00
_cell.angle_gamma   90.00
#
_symmetry.space_group_name_H-M   'P 1'
#
loop_
_entity.id
_entity.type
_entity.pdbx_description
1 polymer ?
#
loop_
_entity_poly.entity_id
_entity_poly.type
_entity_poly.pdbx_seq_one_letter_code
_entity_poly.pdbx_strand_id
1 'polypeptide(L)'
;MSAEPNRDFENENHPEAELGNAKPALKKAGHSLGKAAGKGSKIAGKAVAQVGKKVAVKVAQKAATVAVAKPLLIVAGVIMAVVLGLGIVIFLLTATMSEDEVSPGGIGGPFAPGTASVSPEVMRWEPLVRKYAAQHGIEAMTPLILALIQQESSGTQLDVMQSSESQGYPPGYFTDPEESIKYGLMHFADCHKKSNGDQNTTLQCYNYGTGYANYAVSKGGYTHENARAFSAEQSAKNGYRCASWRSAEAVANNWCYGDPDYVPHIMRYYQPGQTPGGSGGIAGGSVLGDDVFQAIMAEALKYQGWPYVFGGRTPNTSFDCSGIVEYTYSRVGINLFGTAQTQWDKTQRVTDPKPGDLVFFHSTYATSNYITHVGIYVGNNTMYHAGDPIGYADLSKPYFQQHFAGYGRVVR
;
A
#
# COMPACT_ATOMS: atom_id res chain seq x y z
N MET A 1 23.06 36.41 8.32
CA MET A 1 23.00 37.49 9.32
C MET A 1 23.37 38.79 8.63
N SER A 2 22.50 39.80 8.75
CA SER A 2 22.73 41.26 8.53
C SER A 2 23.01 41.72 7.09
N ALA A 3 22.07 42.32 6.33
CA ALA A 3 21.36 43.61 6.48
C ALA A 3 22.18 44.85 6.03
N GLU A 4 21.78 45.40 4.87
CA GLU A 4 21.78 46.81 4.38
C GLU A 4 23.11 47.62 4.38
N PRO A 5 23.26 48.77 3.65
CA PRO A 5 22.27 49.61 2.98
C PRO A 5 22.65 50.14 1.56
N ASN A 6 21.75 51.03 1.12
CA ASN A 6 21.66 51.90 -0.06
C ASN A 6 22.82 52.91 -0.26
N ARG A 7 22.94 53.38 -1.52
CA ARG A 7 23.28 54.76 -1.97
C ARG A 7 24.75 55.23 -2.24
N ASP A 8 24.86 55.86 -3.43
CA ASP A 8 25.63 57.07 -3.84
C ASP A 8 26.98 56.97 -4.61
N PHE A 9 27.15 57.99 -5.49
CA PHE A 9 28.35 58.53 -6.20
C PHE A 9 28.83 57.75 -7.46
N GLU A 10 29.20 58.31 -8.64
CA GLU A 10 29.51 59.66 -9.17
C GLU A 10 29.42 59.59 -10.72
N ASN A 11 28.89 60.59 -11.45
CA ASN A 11 29.58 61.72 -12.10
C ASN A 11 30.57 61.27 -13.21
N GLU A 12 30.53 61.72 -14.47
CA GLU A 12 30.61 63.11 -14.93
C GLU A 12 29.93 63.34 -16.30
N ASN A 13 29.39 64.56 -16.45
CA ASN A 13 28.95 65.21 -17.68
C ASN A 13 29.83 66.45 -17.91
N HIS A 14 29.97 66.90 -19.16
CA HIS A 14 30.28 68.30 -19.52
C HIS A 14 29.70 68.62 -20.94
N PRO A 15 29.42 69.90 -21.29
CA PRO A 15 28.04 70.40 -21.39
C PRO A 15 27.69 71.22 -22.67
N GLU A 16 26.50 71.85 -22.64
CA GLU A 16 26.02 73.05 -23.39
C GLU A 16 25.41 72.82 -24.81
N ALA A 17 24.30 73.43 -25.27
CA ALA A 17 23.38 74.44 -24.77
C ALA A 17 22.01 74.42 -25.54
N GLU A 18 20.97 74.91 -24.85
CA GLU A 18 19.73 75.64 -25.22
C GLU A 18 19.42 76.02 -26.70
N LEU A 19 18.19 76.28 -27.20
CA LEU A 19 16.78 76.36 -26.74
C LEU A 19 15.87 76.42 -28.02
N GLY A 20 14.56 76.14 -27.91
CA GLY A 20 13.57 76.89 -28.72
C GLY A 20 12.58 76.15 -29.65
N ASN A 21 11.61 75.45 -29.05
CA ASN A 21 10.16 75.42 -29.36
C ASN A 21 9.61 75.71 -30.80
N ALA A 22 8.96 74.74 -31.45
CA ALA A 22 7.79 74.94 -32.34
C ALA A 22 7.10 73.62 -32.82
N LYS A 23 6.17 73.07 -32.04
CA LYS A 23 4.93 72.43 -32.58
C LYS A 23 3.91 73.59 -32.72
N PRO A 24 3.03 73.76 -33.74
CA PRO A 24 2.45 72.78 -34.67
C PRO A 24 2.04 73.38 -36.07
N ALA A 25 2.80 73.20 -37.15
CA ALA A 25 2.32 73.59 -38.48
C ALA A 25 3.01 72.80 -39.60
N LEU A 26 2.63 71.54 -39.83
CA LEU A 26 2.83 70.81 -41.10
C LEU A 26 2.09 69.44 -41.13
N LYS A 27 0.99 69.31 -40.37
CA LYS A 27 0.10 68.14 -40.38
C LYS A 27 -0.86 68.10 -41.60
N LYS A 28 -0.71 69.01 -42.58
CA LYS A 28 -1.58 69.12 -43.77
C LYS A 28 -0.88 68.96 -45.14
N ALA A 29 0.43 68.75 -45.20
CA ALA A 29 1.15 68.51 -46.48
C ALA A 29 1.42 67.02 -46.80
N GLY A 30 1.31 66.12 -45.81
CA GLY A 30 1.55 64.68 -46.00
C GLY A 30 0.42 63.89 -46.68
N HIS A 31 -0.76 64.50 -46.90
CA HIS A 31 -1.97 63.77 -47.32
C HIS A 31 -2.19 63.73 -48.85
N SER A 32 -1.50 64.54 -49.65
CA SER A 32 -1.66 64.57 -51.12
C SER A 32 -0.57 63.80 -51.90
N LEU A 33 0.63 63.64 -51.36
CA LEU A 33 1.71 62.85 -51.97
C LEU A 33 1.51 61.32 -51.85
N GLY A 34 0.71 60.88 -50.87
CA GLY A 34 0.40 59.45 -50.65
C GLY A 34 -0.53 58.80 -51.68
N LYS A 35 -1.21 59.56 -52.56
CA LYS A 35 -2.21 59.01 -53.50
C LYS A 35 -1.68 58.73 -54.92
N ALA A 36 -0.58 59.35 -55.35
CA ALA A 36 -0.05 59.19 -56.71
C ALA A 36 1.04 58.10 -56.82
N ALA A 37 1.91 57.94 -55.82
CA ALA A 37 2.89 56.84 -55.79
C ALA A 37 2.25 55.44 -55.60
N GLY A 38 1.05 55.39 -55.02
CA GLY A 38 0.35 54.13 -54.69
C GLY A 38 -0.33 53.41 -55.87
N LYS A 39 -0.49 54.04 -57.05
CA LYS A 39 -1.19 53.42 -58.20
C LYS A 39 -0.26 52.80 -59.25
N GLY A 40 0.93 53.33 -59.48
CA GLY A 40 1.92 52.76 -60.43
C GLY A 40 2.59 51.49 -59.91
N SER A 41 2.95 51.45 -58.62
CA SER A 41 3.55 50.27 -57.97
C SER A 41 2.59 49.07 -57.88
N LYS A 42 1.28 49.31 -57.74
CA LYS A 42 0.28 48.24 -57.58
C LYS A 42 -0.04 47.46 -58.86
N ILE A 43 0.22 48.01 -60.05
CA ILE A 43 -0.17 47.37 -61.32
C ILE A 43 0.99 46.50 -61.86
N ALA A 44 2.24 46.98 -61.78
CA ALA A 44 3.43 46.18 -62.11
C ALA A 44 3.65 45.03 -61.11
N GLY A 45 3.39 45.26 -59.81
CA GLY A 45 3.52 44.22 -58.78
C GLY A 45 2.51 43.08 -58.92
N LYS A 46 1.30 43.33 -59.42
CA LYS A 46 0.26 42.30 -59.55
C LYS A 46 0.52 41.32 -60.70
N ALA A 47 1.02 41.81 -61.83
CA ALA A 47 1.30 40.97 -63.01
C ALA A 47 2.51 40.04 -62.78
N VAL A 48 3.59 40.55 -62.17
CA VAL A 48 4.77 39.74 -61.80
C VAL A 48 4.45 38.75 -60.68
N ALA A 49 3.62 39.12 -59.70
CA ALA A 49 3.19 38.23 -58.64
C ALA A 49 2.27 37.08 -59.11
N GLN A 50 1.45 37.30 -60.14
CA GLN A 50 0.51 36.27 -60.63
C GLN A 50 1.19 35.16 -61.45
N VAL A 51 2.19 35.49 -62.27
CA VAL A 51 2.97 34.50 -63.04
C VAL A 51 3.95 33.75 -62.11
N GLY A 52 4.62 34.46 -61.19
CA GLY A 52 5.48 33.84 -60.18
C GLY A 52 4.74 32.88 -59.25
N LYS A 53 3.51 33.22 -58.80
CA LYS A 53 2.71 32.30 -57.98
C LYS A 53 2.30 31.02 -58.70
N LYS A 54 1.89 31.09 -59.97
CA LYS A 54 1.40 29.89 -60.69
C LYS A 54 2.51 28.89 -60.99
N VAL A 55 3.73 29.35 -61.26
CA VAL A 55 4.89 28.47 -61.50
C VAL A 55 5.46 27.92 -60.19
N ALA A 56 5.56 28.75 -59.15
CA ALA A 56 6.02 28.31 -57.83
C ALA A 56 5.09 27.28 -57.17
N VAL A 57 3.76 27.42 -57.32
CA VAL A 57 2.79 26.47 -56.74
C VAL A 57 2.89 25.09 -57.39
N LYS A 58 3.06 25.00 -58.72
CA LYS A 58 3.18 23.70 -59.41
C LYS A 58 4.48 22.97 -59.07
N VAL A 59 5.58 23.69 -58.89
CA VAL A 59 6.88 23.10 -58.51
C VAL A 59 6.89 22.72 -57.02
N ALA A 60 6.33 23.57 -56.14
CA ALA A 60 6.22 23.29 -54.71
C ALA A 60 5.26 22.11 -54.43
N GLN A 61 4.15 21.98 -55.16
CA GLN A 61 3.21 20.87 -54.95
C GLN A 61 3.79 19.51 -55.33
N LYS A 62 4.56 19.40 -56.43
CA LYS A 62 5.23 18.15 -56.84
C LYS A 62 6.43 17.81 -55.94
N ALA A 63 7.17 18.81 -55.46
CA ALA A 63 8.26 18.61 -54.50
C ALA A 63 7.73 18.21 -53.12
N ALA A 64 6.63 18.81 -52.65
CA ALA A 64 6.03 18.50 -51.35
C ALA A 64 5.41 17.10 -51.29
N THR A 65 4.78 16.60 -52.36
CA THR A 65 4.23 15.23 -52.36
C THR A 65 5.31 14.16 -52.29
N VAL A 66 6.47 14.39 -52.93
CA VAL A 66 7.59 13.43 -52.93
C VAL A 66 8.46 13.57 -51.66
N ALA A 67 8.57 14.77 -51.09
CA ALA A 67 9.33 15.02 -49.87
C ALA A 67 8.59 14.58 -48.59
N VAL A 68 7.26 14.52 -48.57
CA VAL A 68 6.48 14.05 -47.41
C VAL A 68 6.27 12.53 -47.43
N ALA A 69 6.17 11.89 -48.60
CA ALA A 69 5.93 10.45 -48.70
C ALA A 69 7.13 9.58 -48.26
N LYS A 70 8.37 10.02 -48.53
CA LYS A 70 9.58 9.27 -48.15
C LYS A 70 9.83 9.19 -46.63
N PRO A 71 9.76 10.28 -45.84
CA PRO A 71 9.90 10.18 -44.40
C PRO A 71 8.72 9.47 -43.72
N LEU A 72 7.50 9.55 -44.26
CA LEU A 72 6.33 8.85 -43.69
C LEU A 72 6.47 7.32 -43.78
N LEU A 73 7.02 6.80 -44.89
CA LEU A 73 7.29 5.37 -45.06
C LEU A 73 8.41 4.87 -44.14
N ILE A 74 9.41 5.69 -43.86
CA ILE A 74 10.48 5.36 -42.91
C ILE A 74 9.93 5.35 -41.47
N VAL A 75 9.12 6.35 -41.09
CA VAL A 75 8.49 6.39 -39.76
C VAL A 75 7.49 5.24 -39.59
N ALA A 76 6.69 4.91 -40.60
CA ALA A 76 5.80 3.74 -40.56
C ALA A 76 6.58 2.43 -40.45
N GLY A 77 7.71 2.30 -41.16
CA GLY A 77 8.60 1.15 -41.06
C GLY A 77 9.26 1.00 -39.68
N VAL A 78 9.71 2.11 -39.08
CA VAL A 78 10.28 2.13 -37.72
C VAL A 78 9.21 1.82 -36.67
N ILE A 79 8.01 2.38 -36.78
CA ILE A 79 6.89 2.07 -35.87
C ILE A 79 6.52 0.59 -35.99
N MET A 80 6.44 0.03 -37.20
CA MET A 80 6.12 -1.39 -37.38
C MET A 80 7.24 -2.29 -36.82
N ALA A 81 8.51 -1.92 -36.99
CA ALA A 81 9.65 -2.65 -36.43
C ALA A 81 9.69 -2.57 -34.89
N VAL A 82 9.32 -1.44 -34.30
CA VAL A 82 9.22 -1.27 -32.84
C VAL A 82 8.03 -2.05 -32.28
N VAL A 83 6.87 -2.07 -32.97
CA VAL A 83 5.70 -2.85 -32.56
C VAL A 83 5.96 -4.36 -32.70
N LEU A 84 6.62 -4.80 -33.76
CA LEU A 84 7.03 -6.20 -33.93
C LEU A 84 8.13 -6.59 -32.93
N GLY A 85 9.07 -5.70 -32.63
CA GLY A 85 10.11 -5.91 -31.61
C GLY A 85 9.54 -5.97 -30.19
N LEU A 86 8.62 -5.07 -29.83
CA LEU A 86 7.88 -5.14 -28.57
C LEU A 86 6.98 -6.38 -28.49
N GLY A 87 6.35 -6.78 -29.60
CA GLY A 87 5.57 -8.00 -29.69
C GLY A 87 6.41 -9.26 -29.46
N ILE A 88 7.63 -9.30 -29.99
CA ILE A 88 8.58 -10.42 -29.78
C ILE A 88 9.14 -10.40 -28.34
N VAL A 89 9.40 -9.24 -27.75
CA VAL A 89 9.83 -9.13 -26.35
C VAL A 89 8.70 -9.51 -25.38
N ILE A 90 7.46 -9.12 -25.65
CA ILE A 90 6.29 -9.55 -24.86
C ILE A 90 6.04 -11.04 -25.06
N PHE A 91 6.15 -11.56 -26.28
CA PHE A 91 6.04 -13.00 -26.55
C PHE A 91 7.15 -13.81 -25.87
N LEU A 92 8.39 -13.30 -25.81
CA LEU A 92 9.50 -13.92 -25.05
C LEU A 92 9.33 -13.77 -23.53
N LEU A 93 8.74 -12.68 -23.04
CA LEU A 93 8.39 -12.49 -21.62
C LEU A 93 7.24 -13.41 -21.17
N THR A 94 6.29 -13.72 -22.06
CA THR A 94 5.21 -14.68 -21.77
C THR A 94 5.61 -16.13 -22.04
N ALA A 95 6.53 -16.39 -22.98
CA ALA A 95 7.03 -17.73 -23.28
C ALA A 95 8.05 -18.26 -22.26
N THR A 96 8.50 -17.43 -21.30
CA THR A 96 9.22 -17.87 -20.10
C THR A 96 8.31 -18.11 -18.90
N MET A 97 6.99 -17.89 -19.03
CA MET A 97 6.03 -18.34 -18.03
C MET A 97 5.57 -19.75 -18.40
N SER A 98 6.34 -20.73 -17.94
CA SER A 98 5.84 -22.08 -17.72
C SER A 98 5.43 -22.16 -16.26
N GLU A 99 4.12 -22.19 -16.03
CA GLU A 99 3.56 -22.87 -14.87
C GLU A 99 3.76 -24.38 -15.10
N ASP A 100 4.37 -25.02 -14.10
CA ASP A 100 4.18 -26.39 -13.61
C ASP A 100 5.49 -27.11 -13.36
N GLU A 101 6.04 -26.87 -12.17
CA GLU A 101 6.51 -27.90 -11.25
C GLU A 101 6.33 -27.31 -9.84
N VAL A 102 5.33 -27.79 -9.09
CA VAL A 102 5.24 -27.55 -7.64
C VAL A 102 6.43 -28.25 -7.00
N SER A 103 7.52 -27.52 -6.87
CA SER A 103 8.68 -27.93 -6.08
C SER A 103 8.51 -27.41 -4.64
N PRO A 104 8.54 -28.28 -3.62
CA PRO A 104 8.42 -27.86 -2.24
C PRO A 104 9.78 -27.33 -1.76
N GLY A 105 9.97 -26.01 -1.80
CA GLY A 105 11.02 -25.35 -1.04
C GLY A 105 11.96 -24.44 -1.83
N GLY A 106 11.97 -23.17 -1.44
CA GLY A 106 13.10 -22.26 -1.65
C GLY A 106 13.07 -21.43 -2.93
N ILE A 107 12.43 -20.24 -2.87
CA ILE A 107 12.87 -19.07 -3.64
C ILE A 107 12.79 -17.86 -2.72
N GLY A 108 13.95 -17.37 -2.26
CA GLY A 108 14.10 -16.05 -1.69
C GLY A 108 14.04 -14.99 -2.79
N GLY A 109 13.21 -13.98 -2.59
CA GLY A 109 13.06 -12.81 -3.45
C GLY A 109 12.73 -11.57 -2.60
N PRO A 110 12.82 -10.36 -3.19
CA PRO A 110 12.45 -9.13 -2.50
C PRO A 110 11.02 -9.22 -1.95
N PHE A 111 10.78 -8.55 -0.81
CA PHE A 111 9.48 -8.55 -0.14
C PHE A 111 8.31 -8.34 -1.13
N ALA A 112 7.36 -9.28 -1.13
CA ALA A 112 6.15 -9.22 -1.92
C ALA A 112 4.98 -8.87 -0.99
N PRO A 113 4.33 -7.69 -1.15
CA PRO A 113 3.14 -7.35 -0.36
C PRO A 113 2.04 -8.40 -0.49
N GLY A 114 1.20 -8.51 0.55
CA GLY A 114 0.27 -9.64 0.70
C GLY A 114 -0.73 -9.46 1.85
N THR A 115 -1.70 -10.35 1.94
CA THR A 115 -2.71 -10.42 3.01
C THR A 115 -2.30 -11.39 4.12
N ALA A 116 -2.73 -11.09 5.35
CA ALA A 116 -2.64 -12.00 6.47
C ALA A 116 -4.01 -12.65 6.74
N SER A 117 -4.02 -13.95 7.01
CA SER A 117 -5.18 -14.69 7.51
C SER A 117 -4.87 -15.16 8.93
N VAL A 118 -5.11 -14.28 9.90
CA VAL A 118 -4.76 -14.48 11.31
C VAL A 118 -5.98 -14.29 12.22
N SER A 119 -5.91 -14.79 13.44
CA SER A 119 -7.01 -14.76 14.39
C SER A 119 -7.31 -13.33 14.88
N PRO A 120 -8.51 -13.08 15.41
CA PRO A 120 -8.85 -11.82 16.08
C PRO A 120 -7.88 -11.44 17.21
N GLU A 121 -7.41 -12.44 17.96
CA GLU A 121 -6.44 -12.28 19.06
C GLU A 121 -5.08 -11.77 18.57
N VAL A 122 -4.74 -12.02 17.30
CA VAL A 122 -3.58 -11.45 16.62
C VAL A 122 -3.91 -10.10 16.01
N MET A 123 -5.04 -9.98 15.32
CA MET A 123 -5.46 -8.74 14.64
C MET A 123 -5.53 -7.54 15.58
N ARG A 124 -5.85 -7.75 16.86
CA ARG A 124 -5.81 -6.67 17.86
C ARG A 124 -4.43 -6.01 17.97
N TRP A 125 -3.35 -6.69 17.62
CA TRP A 125 -2.00 -6.11 17.69
C TRP A 125 -1.63 -5.28 16.47
N GLU A 126 -2.44 -5.30 15.39
CA GLU A 126 -2.17 -4.60 14.14
C GLU A 126 -1.80 -3.12 14.32
N PRO A 127 -2.54 -2.30 15.10
CA PRO A 127 -2.22 -0.88 15.22
C PRO A 127 -0.85 -0.66 15.86
N LEU A 128 -0.50 -1.50 16.84
CA LEU A 128 0.75 -1.40 17.57
C LEU A 128 1.91 -1.91 16.72
N VAL A 129 1.72 -3.04 16.04
CA VAL A 129 2.68 -3.60 15.07
C VAL A 129 2.98 -2.58 13.99
N ARG A 130 1.96 -1.97 13.38
CA ARG A 130 2.15 -0.93 12.35
C ARG A 130 2.93 0.27 12.89
N LYS A 131 2.54 0.79 14.06
CA LYS A 131 3.23 1.92 14.71
C LYS A 131 4.73 1.68 14.82
N TYR A 132 5.13 0.50 15.31
CA TYR A 132 6.55 0.17 15.49
C TYR A 132 7.23 -0.24 14.18
N ALA A 133 6.52 -0.88 13.25
CA ALA A 133 7.03 -1.23 11.93
C ALA A 133 7.38 0.02 11.11
N ALA A 134 6.56 1.06 11.19
CA ALA A 134 6.81 2.36 10.56
C ALA A 134 8.10 3.02 11.07
N GLN A 135 8.43 2.89 12.36
CA GLN A 135 9.67 3.43 12.93
C GLN A 135 10.94 2.79 12.33
N HIS A 136 10.80 1.58 11.79
CA HIS A 136 11.89 0.82 11.16
C HIS A 136 11.80 0.81 9.63
N GLY A 137 10.85 1.53 9.02
CA GLY A 137 10.65 1.56 7.56
C GLY A 137 10.13 0.25 6.96
N ILE A 138 9.55 -0.64 7.79
CA ILE A 138 9.01 -1.95 7.40
C ILE A 138 7.48 -2.01 7.55
N GLU A 139 6.80 -0.86 7.53
CA GLU A 139 5.34 -0.77 7.69
C GLU A 139 4.58 -1.64 6.68
N ALA A 140 5.06 -1.71 5.44
CA ALA A 140 4.43 -2.53 4.40
C ALA A 140 4.42 -4.04 4.77
N MET A 141 5.28 -4.48 5.68
CA MET A 141 5.39 -5.87 6.14
C MET A 141 4.45 -6.18 7.32
N THR A 142 3.65 -5.22 7.81
CA THR A 142 2.71 -5.44 8.92
C THR A 142 1.87 -6.72 8.78
N PRO A 143 1.27 -7.05 7.62
CA PRO A 143 0.49 -8.29 7.52
C PRO A 143 1.37 -9.54 7.68
N LEU A 144 2.60 -9.54 7.15
CA LEU A 144 3.53 -10.64 7.34
C LEU A 144 3.96 -10.78 8.81
N ILE A 145 4.18 -9.66 9.50
CA ILE A 145 4.50 -9.65 10.93
C ILE A 145 3.33 -10.19 11.76
N LEU A 146 2.08 -9.90 11.39
CA LEU A 146 0.92 -10.50 12.05
C LEU A 146 0.89 -12.02 11.86
N ALA A 147 1.21 -12.52 10.66
CA ALA A 147 1.37 -13.97 10.42
C ALA A 147 2.48 -14.58 11.29
N LEU A 148 3.57 -13.84 11.53
CA LEU A 148 4.61 -14.23 12.47
C LEU A 148 4.08 -14.28 13.91
N ILE A 149 3.36 -13.26 14.38
CA ILE A 149 2.73 -13.27 15.72
C ILE A 149 1.76 -14.45 15.88
N GLN A 150 1.00 -14.76 14.83
CA GLN A 150 0.11 -15.92 14.82
C GLN A 150 0.88 -17.22 15.07
N GLN A 151 2.06 -17.36 14.44
CA GLN A 151 2.95 -18.50 14.63
C GLN A 151 3.56 -18.54 16.05
N GLU A 152 4.00 -17.41 16.58
CA GLU A 152 4.73 -17.33 17.85
C GLU A 152 3.84 -17.57 19.07
N SER A 153 2.66 -16.93 19.11
CA SER A 153 1.85 -16.91 20.34
C SER A 153 0.35 -17.00 20.09
N SER A 154 -0.07 -17.06 18.82
CA SER A 154 -1.47 -16.83 18.42
C SER A 154 -2.03 -15.49 18.96
N GLY A 155 -1.15 -14.53 19.30
CA GLY A 155 -1.52 -13.26 19.90
C GLY A 155 -2.02 -13.33 21.34
N THR A 156 -1.95 -14.49 21.99
CA THR A 156 -2.58 -14.75 23.31
C THR A 156 -1.63 -14.60 24.49
N GLN A 157 -0.33 -14.73 24.29
CA GLN A 157 0.68 -14.60 25.34
C GLN A 157 1.03 -13.12 25.61
N LEU A 158 1.59 -12.83 26.78
CA LEU A 158 2.11 -11.48 27.09
C LEU A 158 3.35 -11.16 26.24
N ASP A 159 4.27 -12.11 26.08
CA ASP A 159 5.33 -12.02 25.09
C ASP A 159 4.79 -12.40 23.70
N VAL A 160 4.00 -11.50 23.13
CA VAL A 160 3.24 -11.67 21.87
C VAL A 160 4.12 -12.11 20.69
N MET A 161 5.31 -11.54 20.56
CA MET A 161 6.27 -11.83 19.49
C MET A 161 7.35 -12.86 19.90
N GLN A 162 7.28 -13.43 21.11
CA GLN A 162 8.32 -14.28 21.71
C GLN A 162 9.73 -13.67 21.51
N SER A 163 9.85 -12.39 21.85
CA SER A 163 11.02 -11.59 21.51
C SER A 163 12.00 -11.44 22.68
N SER A 164 11.69 -12.00 23.84
CA SER A 164 12.53 -11.95 25.05
C SER A 164 13.96 -12.44 24.78
N GLU A 165 14.11 -13.59 24.14
CA GLU A 165 15.41 -14.19 23.84
C GLU A 165 16.26 -13.36 22.88
N SER A 166 15.63 -12.57 22.00
CA SER A 166 16.36 -11.65 21.09
C SER A 166 17.13 -10.57 21.85
N GLN A 167 16.69 -10.25 23.08
CA GLN A 167 17.32 -9.28 23.97
C GLN A 167 18.20 -9.96 25.03
N GLY A 168 18.40 -11.27 24.95
CA GLY A 168 19.19 -12.04 25.91
C GLY A 168 18.44 -12.35 27.22
N TYR A 169 17.13 -12.17 27.26
CA TYR A 169 16.30 -12.57 28.39
C TYR A 169 15.82 -14.03 28.28
N PRO A 170 15.40 -14.66 29.38
CA PRO A 170 14.71 -15.95 29.33
C PRO A 170 13.38 -15.88 28.57
N PRO A 171 12.87 -17.01 28.04
CA PRO A 171 11.56 -17.06 27.38
C PRO A 171 10.44 -16.51 28.27
N GLY A 172 9.56 -15.67 27.69
CA GLY A 172 8.41 -15.08 28.40
C GLY A 172 8.77 -14.01 29.44
N TYR A 173 9.93 -13.38 29.32
CA TYR A 173 10.36 -12.28 30.20
C TYR A 173 9.47 -11.05 30.09
N PHE A 174 9.09 -10.67 28.87
CA PHE A 174 8.19 -9.52 28.66
C PHE A 174 6.78 -9.83 29.17
N THR A 175 6.37 -9.09 30.20
CA THR A 175 5.01 -9.13 30.76
C THR A 175 4.12 -8.02 30.19
N ASP A 176 4.71 -7.06 29.48
CA ASP A 176 4.01 -6.05 28.69
C ASP A 176 4.04 -6.44 27.19
N PRO A 177 2.88 -6.72 26.56
CA PRO A 177 2.77 -6.95 25.13
C PRO A 177 3.37 -5.86 24.24
N GLU A 178 3.33 -4.58 24.66
CA GLU A 178 3.93 -3.49 23.89
C GLU A 178 5.45 -3.61 23.83
N GLU A 179 6.09 -4.02 24.94
CA GLU A 179 7.54 -4.28 24.96
C GLU A 179 7.91 -5.44 24.04
N SER A 180 7.15 -6.53 24.10
CA SER A 180 7.35 -7.69 23.21
C SER A 180 7.28 -7.29 21.72
N ILE A 181 6.28 -6.49 21.34
CA ILE A 181 6.10 -6.02 19.96
C ILE A 181 7.23 -5.07 19.54
N LYS A 182 7.61 -4.14 20.42
CA LYS A 182 8.70 -3.18 20.16
C LYS A 182 10.03 -3.89 19.92
N TYR A 183 10.44 -4.79 20.81
CA TYR A 183 11.72 -5.50 20.68
C TYR A 183 11.68 -6.57 19.59
N GLY A 184 10.53 -7.23 19.39
CA GLY A 184 10.31 -8.14 18.27
C GLY A 184 10.51 -7.44 16.93
N LEU A 185 9.94 -6.24 16.74
CA LEU A 185 10.14 -5.49 15.50
C LEU A 185 11.55 -4.94 15.32
N MET A 186 12.24 -4.59 16.41
CA MET A 186 13.65 -4.24 16.33
C MET A 186 14.49 -5.43 15.83
N HIS A 187 14.24 -6.64 16.34
CA HIS A 187 14.90 -7.87 15.89
C HIS A 187 14.55 -8.22 14.44
N PHE A 188 13.26 -8.15 14.08
CA PHE A 188 12.80 -8.38 12.72
C PHE A 188 13.47 -7.41 11.73
N ALA A 189 13.58 -6.13 12.08
CA ALA A 189 14.23 -5.11 11.25
C ALA A 189 15.74 -5.38 11.06
N ASP A 190 16.46 -5.81 12.11
CA ASP A 190 17.87 -6.19 11.98
C ASP A 190 18.05 -7.43 11.09
N CYS A 191 17.18 -8.42 11.26
CA CYS A 191 17.11 -9.57 10.37
C CYS A 191 16.85 -9.17 8.92
N HIS A 192 15.92 -8.25 8.69
CA HIS A 192 15.58 -7.77 7.36
C HIS A 192 16.76 -7.09 6.67
N LYS A 193 17.45 -6.22 7.41
CA LYS A 193 18.65 -5.53 6.94
C LYS A 193 19.77 -6.52 6.57
N LYS A 194 20.06 -7.49 7.45
CA LYS A 194 21.11 -8.49 7.21
C LYS A 194 20.77 -9.50 6.11
N SER A 195 19.49 -9.65 5.82
CA SER A 195 18.97 -10.50 4.75
C SER A 195 18.95 -9.81 3.39
N ASN A 196 19.49 -8.58 3.26
CA ASN A 196 19.39 -7.74 2.06
C ASN A 196 17.93 -7.54 1.59
N GLY A 197 16.99 -7.51 2.54
CA GLY A 197 15.57 -7.35 2.25
C GLY A 197 14.84 -8.62 1.79
N ASP A 198 15.51 -9.77 1.75
CA ASP A 198 14.89 -11.05 1.39
C ASP A 198 13.88 -11.50 2.44
N GLN A 199 12.63 -11.74 2.04
CA GLN A 199 11.53 -12.04 2.96
C GLN A 199 11.77 -13.34 3.74
N ASN A 200 12.09 -14.43 3.04
CA ASN A 200 12.16 -15.75 3.66
C ASN A 200 13.40 -15.87 4.56
N THR A 201 14.52 -15.26 4.15
CA THR A 201 15.72 -15.16 4.99
C THR A 201 15.45 -14.30 6.22
N THR A 202 14.68 -13.21 6.09
CA THR A 202 14.26 -12.37 7.24
C THR A 202 13.47 -13.19 8.26
N LEU A 203 12.47 -13.95 7.80
CA LEU A 203 11.64 -14.79 8.66
C LEU A 203 12.46 -15.88 9.35
N GLN A 204 13.27 -16.63 8.61
CA GLN A 204 14.09 -17.68 9.20
C GLN A 204 15.16 -17.10 10.13
N CYS A 205 15.68 -15.91 9.83
CA CYS A 205 16.56 -15.16 10.72
C CYS A 205 15.87 -14.77 12.04
N TYR A 206 14.58 -14.43 12.01
CA TYR A 206 13.85 -14.12 13.24
C TYR A 206 13.93 -15.30 14.22
N ASN A 207 13.70 -16.51 13.72
CA ASN A 207 13.76 -17.76 14.47
C ASN A 207 15.19 -18.19 14.88
N TYR A 208 16.17 -18.11 13.98
CA TYR A 208 17.54 -18.57 14.23
C TYR A 208 18.49 -17.50 14.75
N GLY A 209 18.02 -16.27 14.85
CA GLY A 209 18.84 -15.11 15.11
C GLY A 209 19.66 -14.65 13.90
N THR A 210 20.31 -13.51 14.10
CA THR A 210 20.95 -12.76 13.00
C THR A 210 22.18 -13.42 12.39
N GLY A 211 22.74 -14.44 13.04
CA GLY A 211 23.80 -15.28 12.47
C GLY A 211 23.33 -16.06 11.24
N TYR A 212 22.05 -16.46 11.19
CA TYR A 212 21.50 -17.17 10.04
C TYR A 212 21.42 -16.29 8.78
N ALA A 213 21.07 -15.02 8.91
CA ALA A 213 20.99 -14.12 7.75
C ALA A 213 22.31 -14.08 6.97
N ASN A 214 23.44 -13.92 7.67
CA ASN A 214 24.77 -13.95 7.05
C ASN A 214 25.08 -15.32 6.41
N TYR A 215 24.73 -16.41 7.09
CA TYR A 215 24.89 -17.77 6.58
C TYR A 215 24.12 -17.97 5.27
N ALA A 216 22.83 -17.65 5.28
CA ALA A 216 21.95 -17.80 4.13
C ALA A 216 22.40 -16.93 2.96
N VAL A 217 22.70 -15.64 3.19
CA VAL A 217 23.20 -14.74 2.14
C VAL A 217 24.48 -15.27 1.48
N SER A 218 25.41 -15.84 2.26
CA SER A 218 26.63 -16.45 1.71
C SER A 218 26.39 -17.68 0.84
N LYS A 219 25.20 -18.29 0.95
CA LYS A 219 24.76 -19.50 0.22
C LYS A 219 23.68 -19.22 -0.82
N GLY A 220 23.45 -17.95 -1.17
CA GLY A 220 22.46 -17.56 -2.18
C GLY A 220 21.04 -17.30 -1.63
N GLY A 221 20.88 -17.22 -0.31
CA GLY A 221 19.62 -16.89 0.37
C GLY A 221 18.97 -18.09 1.08
N TYR A 222 17.71 -17.89 1.47
CA TYR A 222 16.91 -18.94 2.09
C TYR A 222 16.60 -20.06 1.09
N THR A 223 16.91 -21.28 1.52
CA THR A 223 16.27 -22.50 1.05
C THR A 223 15.95 -23.35 2.27
N HIS A 224 15.03 -24.30 2.11
CA HIS A 224 14.69 -25.21 3.20
C HIS A 224 15.92 -26.05 3.60
N GLU A 225 16.73 -26.47 2.63
CA GLU A 225 17.98 -27.20 2.84
C GLU A 225 18.98 -26.37 3.64
N ASN A 226 19.15 -25.09 3.33
CA ASN A 226 20.03 -24.18 4.06
C ASN A 226 19.56 -24.01 5.53
N ALA A 227 18.24 -23.90 5.77
CA ALA A 227 17.70 -23.83 7.13
C ALA A 227 17.98 -25.11 7.94
N ARG A 228 17.71 -26.29 7.35
CA ARG A 228 17.99 -27.60 7.95
C ARG A 228 19.48 -27.82 8.23
N ALA A 229 20.34 -27.46 7.29
CA ALA A 229 21.79 -27.55 7.44
C ALA A 229 22.27 -26.67 8.61
N PHE A 230 21.80 -25.43 8.68
CA PHE A 230 22.14 -24.53 9.79
C PHE A 230 21.68 -25.07 11.15
N SER A 231 20.45 -25.62 11.22
CA SER A 231 19.95 -26.25 12.45
C SER A 231 20.85 -27.40 12.93
N ALA A 232 21.25 -28.29 12.02
CA ALA A 232 22.13 -29.41 12.33
C ALA A 232 23.52 -28.95 12.80
N GLU A 233 24.10 -27.96 12.11
CA GLU A 233 25.40 -27.36 12.46
C GLU A 233 25.36 -26.74 13.87
N GLN A 234 24.34 -25.93 14.18
CA GLN A 234 24.20 -25.32 15.51
C GLN A 234 23.92 -26.35 16.61
N SER A 235 23.13 -27.38 16.30
CA SER A 235 22.84 -28.45 17.26
C SER A 235 24.10 -29.23 17.62
N ALA A 236 24.91 -29.59 16.62
CA ALA A 236 26.19 -30.25 16.84
C ALA A 236 27.19 -29.36 17.60
N LYS A 237 27.29 -28.07 17.22
CA LYS A 237 28.22 -27.12 17.84
C LYS A 237 27.94 -26.89 19.32
N ASN A 238 26.66 -26.81 19.71
CA ASN A 238 26.25 -26.50 21.08
C ASN A 238 25.88 -27.75 21.89
N GLY A 239 25.93 -28.95 21.30
CA GLY A 239 25.54 -30.19 21.95
C GLY A 239 24.04 -30.27 22.26
N TYR A 240 23.20 -29.57 21.49
CA TYR A 240 21.75 -29.59 21.69
C TYR A 240 21.16 -30.94 21.34
N ARG A 241 20.11 -31.30 22.09
CA ARG A 241 19.29 -32.48 21.84
C ARG A 241 17.88 -32.03 21.47
N CYS A 242 17.31 -32.70 20.49
CA CYS A 242 15.95 -32.41 20.04
C CYS A 242 14.96 -32.61 21.20
N ALA A 243 14.02 -31.68 21.31
CA ALA A 243 12.92 -31.82 22.25
C ALA A 243 12.08 -33.06 21.91
N SER A 244 11.43 -33.64 22.92
CA SER A 244 10.67 -34.90 22.77
C SER A 244 9.50 -34.83 21.78
N TRP A 245 9.00 -33.63 21.49
CA TRP A 245 7.91 -33.38 20.55
C TRP A 245 8.37 -33.23 19.09
N ARG A 246 9.69 -33.25 18.82
CA ARG A 246 10.22 -33.20 17.44
C ARG A 246 9.91 -34.50 16.69
N SER A 247 9.75 -34.39 15.37
CA SER A 247 9.53 -35.55 14.50
C SER A 247 10.73 -36.51 14.53
N ALA A 248 10.49 -37.78 14.22
CA ALA A 248 11.56 -38.77 14.10
C ALA A 248 12.62 -38.37 13.05
N GLU A 249 12.20 -37.70 11.97
CA GLU A 249 13.11 -37.16 10.95
C GLU A 249 14.01 -36.06 11.51
N ALA A 250 13.45 -35.10 12.25
CA ALA A 250 14.24 -34.03 12.87
C ALA A 250 15.25 -34.58 13.88
N VAL A 251 14.86 -35.59 14.67
CA VAL A 251 15.75 -36.28 15.60
C VAL A 251 16.87 -37.01 14.84
N ALA A 252 16.54 -37.76 13.78
CA ALA A 252 17.51 -38.52 13.00
C ALA A 252 18.55 -37.62 12.31
N ASN A 253 18.16 -36.40 11.93
CA ASN A 253 19.01 -35.44 11.23
C ASN A 253 19.56 -34.32 12.13
N ASN A 254 19.35 -34.41 13.44
CA ASN A 254 19.82 -33.44 14.44
C ASN A 254 19.34 -31.99 14.20
N TRP A 255 18.12 -31.80 13.68
CA TRP A 255 17.52 -30.47 13.50
C TRP A 255 16.91 -29.95 14.80
N CYS A 256 17.78 -29.72 15.79
CA CYS A 256 17.40 -29.46 17.18
C CYS A 256 17.58 -28.00 17.61
N TYR A 257 18.06 -27.13 16.71
CA TYR A 257 18.24 -25.71 16.95
C TYR A 257 17.19 -24.92 16.18
N GLY A 258 16.43 -24.08 16.90
CA GLY A 258 15.27 -23.35 16.38
C GLY A 258 14.32 -24.24 15.59
N ASP A 259 13.61 -23.69 14.61
CA ASP A 259 12.66 -24.39 13.74
C ASP A 259 13.04 -24.27 12.25
N PRO A 260 13.50 -25.34 11.58
CA PRO A 260 13.89 -25.28 10.16
C PRO A 260 12.70 -25.09 9.20
N ASP A 261 11.49 -25.41 9.65
CA ASP A 261 10.25 -25.28 8.89
C ASP A 261 9.52 -23.95 9.18
N TYR A 262 10.19 -22.99 9.84
CA TYR A 262 9.59 -21.75 10.33
C TYR A 262 8.95 -20.90 9.23
N VAL A 263 9.63 -20.76 8.09
CA VAL A 263 9.08 -20.04 6.93
C VAL A 263 7.77 -20.66 6.45
N PRO A 264 7.70 -21.96 6.09
CA PRO A 264 6.43 -22.64 5.78
C PRO A 264 5.34 -22.45 6.86
N HIS A 265 5.71 -22.52 8.15
CA HIS A 265 4.78 -22.34 9.26
C HIS A 265 4.19 -20.93 9.35
N ILE A 266 4.93 -19.88 8.97
CA ILE A 266 4.37 -18.52 8.89
C ILE A 266 3.55 -18.34 7.63
N MET A 267 4.04 -18.83 6.50
CA MET A 267 3.43 -18.62 5.19
C MET A 267 2.05 -19.27 5.05
N ARG A 268 1.67 -20.24 5.89
CA ARG A 268 0.27 -20.73 5.95
C ARG A 268 -0.74 -19.65 6.36
N TYR A 269 -0.29 -18.58 7.01
CA TYR A 269 -1.11 -17.44 7.44
C TYR A 269 -0.90 -16.20 6.56
N TYR A 270 -0.08 -16.28 5.50
CA TYR A 270 0.26 -15.13 4.66
C TYR A 270 0.18 -15.49 3.17
N GLN A 271 -0.54 -14.68 2.40
CA GLN A 271 -0.68 -14.87 0.95
C GLN A 271 0.02 -13.73 0.19
N PRO A 272 1.21 -13.98 -0.41
CA PRO A 272 1.90 -13.01 -1.25
C PRO A 272 1.09 -12.67 -2.50
N GLY A 273 1.18 -11.43 -2.98
CA GLY A 273 0.58 -11.02 -4.25
C GLY A 273 -0.92 -10.72 -4.21
N GLN A 274 -1.62 -11.11 -3.14
CA GLN A 274 -2.88 -10.47 -2.78
C GLN A 274 -2.57 -9.17 -2.04
N THR A 275 -2.34 -8.09 -2.77
CA THR A 275 -2.46 -6.76 -2.15
C THR A 275 -3.94 -6.48 -1.94
N PRO A 276 -4.44 -6.43 -0.69
CA PRO A 276 -5.62 -5.63 -0.44
C PRO A 276 -5.23 -4.18 -0.80
N GLY A 277 -6.07 -3.44 -1.53
CA GLY A 277 -5.80 -2.02 -1.66
C GLY A 277 -5.71 -1.42 -0.25
N GLY A 278 -4.59 -0.75 0.03
CA GLY A 278 -4.34 -0.14 1.33
C GLY A 278 -3.44 -0.96 2.26
N SER A 279 -2.45 -0.25 2.80
CA SER A 279 -1.43 -0.75 3.73
C SER A 279 -2.08 -1.37 4.98
N GLY A 280 -1.82 -2.64 5.25
CA GLY A 280 -1.78 -3.27 6.58
C GLY A 280 -3.03 -3.99 7.12
N GLY A 281 -3.09 -5.30 6.88
CA GLY A 281 -3.83 -6.28 7.68
C GLY A 281 -5.34 -6.29 7.50
N ILE A 282 -5.91 -5.20 7.02
CA ILE A 282 -7.32 -5.05 6.68
C ILE A 282 -7.53 -5.61 5.27
N ALA A 283 -8.44 -6.59 5.13
CA ALA A 283 -8.74 -7.16 3.82
C ALA A 283 -9.26 -6.07 2.87
N GLY A 284 -8.78 -6.10 1.63
CA GLY A 284 -9.12 -5.14 0.58
C GLY A 284 -10.20 -5.69 -0.32
N GLY A 285 -10.55 -4.93 -1.35
CA GLY A 285 -11.73 -5.20 -2.15
C GLY A 285 -13.01 -4.74 -1.46
N SER A 286 -12.94 -3.66 -0.68
CA SER A 286 -14.11 -3.02 -0.11
C SER A 286 -15.00 -2.43 -1.21
N VAL A 287 -16.31 -2.63 -1.07
CA VAL A 287 -17.31 -2.00 -1.95
C VAL A 287 -17.43 -0.49 -1.77
N LEU A 288 -16.89 0.06 -0.68
CA LEU A 288 -16.86 1.49 -0.40
C LEU A 288 -15.66 2.21 -1.04
N GLY A 289 -14.72 1.45 -1.59
CA GLY A 289 -13.36 1.90 -1.88
C GLY A 289 -12.42 1.57 -0.72
N ASP A 290 -11.26 1.01 -1.03
CA ASP A 290 -10.31 0.56 -0.02
C ASP A 290 -9.78 1.72 0.84
N ASP A 291 -9.56 2.90 0.27
CA ASP A 291 -9.19 4.12 0.99
C ASP A 291 -10.25 4.54 2.03
N VAL A 292 -11.52 4.47 1.65
CA VAL A 292 -12.65 4.77 2.54
C VAL A 292 -12.73 3.75 3.68
N PHE A 293 -12.59 2.47 3.37
CA PHE A 293 -12.62 1.42 4.38
C PHE A 293 -11.45 1.50 5.36
N GLN A 294 -10.25 1.80 4.87
CA GLN A 294 -9.08 2.05 5.73
C GLN A 294 -9.33 3.25 6.65
N ALA A 295 -9.98 4.32 6.19
CA ALA A 295 -10.32 5.45 7.04
C ALA A 295 -11.34 5.08 8.13
N ILE A 296 -12.35 4.25 7.82
CA ILE A 296 -13.30 3.70 8.81
C ILE A 296 -12.54 2.90 9.87
N MET A 297 -11.68 1.98 9.45
CA MET A 297 -10.93 1.12 10.37
C MET A 297 -9.91 1.90 11.18
N ALA A 298 -9.21 2.88 10.59
CA ALA A 298 -8.27 3.74 11.29
C ALA A 298 -8.96 4.56 12.40
N GLU A 299 -10.23 4.96 12.21
CA GLU A 299 -11.00 5.56 13.29
C GLU A 299 -11.43 4.51 14.33
N ALA A 300 -11.97 3.37 13.88
CA ALA A 300 -12.48 2.31 14.76
C ALA A 300 -11.39 1.79 15.73
N LEU A 301 -10.19 1.53 15.19
CA LEU A 301 -9.05 0.97 15.91
C LEU A 301 -8.55 1.84 17.08
N LYS A 302 -8.87 3.14 17.10
CA LYS A 302 -8.58 4.03 18.24
C LYS A 302 -9.30 3.62 19.52
N TYR A 303 -10.39 2.86 19.39
CA TYR A 303 -11.24 2.42 20.50
C TYR A 303 -11.07 0.95 20.82
N GLN A 304 -10.08 0.29 20.23
CA GLN A 304 -9.85 -1.11 20.51
C GLN A 304 -9.48 -1.33 21.98
N GLY A 305 -10.09 -2.32 22.62
CA GLY A 305 -9.91 -2.62 24.04
C GLY A 305 -10.75 -1.75 24.97
N TRP A 306 -11.48 -0.75 24.47
CA TRP A 306 -12.37 0.07 25.30
C TRP A 306 -13.59 -0.74 25.77
N PRO A 307 -14.20 -0.37 26.91
CA PRO A 307 -15.38 -1.08 27.41
C PRO A 307 -16.62 -0.78 26.58
N TYR A 308 -17.52 -1.76 26.49
CA TYR A 308 -18.86 -1.54 25.95
C TYR A 308 -19.67 -0.60 26.85
N VAL A 309 -20.37 0.38 26.27
CA VAL A 309 -21.29 1.24 27.01
C VAL A 309 -22.61 1.35 26.27
N PHE A 310 -23.68 0.80 26.87
CA PHE A 310 -25.03 0.83 26.30
C PHE A 310 -25.50 2.28 26.05
N GLY A 311 -25.89 2.61 24.82
CA GLY A 311 -26.25 3.96 24.41
C GLY A 311 -25.06 4.86 24.04
N GLY A 312 -23.82 4.40 24.25
CA GLY A 312 -22.60 5.11 23.88
C GLY A 312 -22.48 5.30 22.38
N ARG A 313 -22.13 6.51 21.94
CA ARG A 313 -22.04 6.91 20.52
C ARG A 313 -20.84 7.81 20.22
N THR A 314 -20.02 8.11 21.22
CA THR A 314 -18.90 9.06 21.09
C THR A 314 -17.73 8.61 21.96
N PRO A 315 -16.49 9.04 21.67
CA PRO A 315 -15.34 8.70 22.50
C PRO A 315 -15.50 9.12 23.97
N ASN A 316 -16.25 10.18 24.27
CA ASN A 316 -16.45 10.61 25.65
C ASN A 316 -17.33 9.66 26.47
N THR A 317 -18.15 8.84 25.79
CA THR A 317 -19.09 7.89 26.42
C THR A 317 -18.75 6.44 26.12
N SER A 318 -17.65 6.17 25.42
CA SER A 318 -17.43 4.92 24.69
C SER A 318 -18.61 4.61 23.74
N PHE A 319 -18.75 3.35 23.36
CA PHE A 319 -19.68 2.94 22.30
C PHE A 319 -20.52 1.72 22.67
N ASP A 320 -21.76 1.71 22.18
CA ASP A 320 -22.51 0.48 21.91
C ASP A 320 -22.25 -0.01 20.47
N CYS A 321 -22.81 -1.18 20.13
CA CYS A 321 -22.59 -1.82 18.83
C CYS A 321 -23.00 -0.95 17.64
N SER A 322 -24.16 -0.32 17.72
CA SER A 322 -24.64 0.59 16.68
C SER A 322 -23.91 1.93 16.70
N GLY A 323 -23.50 2.40 17.88
CA GLY A 323 -22.84 3.68 18.08
C GLY A 323 -21.44 3.72 17.49
N ILE A 324 -20.65 2.65 17.60
CA ILE A 324 -19.32 2.62 16.96
C ILE A 324 -19.43 2.59 15.44
N VAL A 325 -20.40 1.86 14.88
CA VAL A 325 -20.65 1.82 13.44
C VAL A 325 -21.12 3.20 12.96
N GLU A 326 -22.09 3.81 13.64
CA GLU A 326 -22.57 5.17 13.35
C GLU A 326 -21.41 6.17 13.33
N TYR A 327 -20.61 6.17 14.38
CA TYR A 327 -19.53 7.12 14.57
C TYR A 327 -18.43 6.97 13.52
N THR A 328 -17.93 5.75 13.29
CA THR A 328 -16.83 5.49 12.35
C THR A 328 -17.23 5.76 10.90
N TYR A 329 -18.44 5.37 10.49
CA TYR A 329 -18.95 5.64 9.14
C TYR A 329 -19.26 7.13 8.91
N SER A 330 -19.66 7.86 9.97
CA SER A 330 -19.86 9.32 9.87
C SER A 330 -18.57 10.07 9.51
N ARG A 331 -17.39 9.54 9.88
CA ARG A 331 -16.08 10.14 9.54
C ARG A 331 -15.77 10.15 8.06
N VAL A 332 -16.41 9.25 7.31
CA VAL A 332 -16.30 9.18 5.85
C VAL A 332 -17.57 9.65 5.14
N GLY A 333 -18.45 10.36 5.84
CA GLY A 333 -19.66 10.98 5.28
C GLY A 333 -20.84 10.02 5.07
N ILE A 334 -20.82 8.82 5.65
CA ILE A 334 -21.90 7.85 5.55
C ILE A 334 -22.80 7.94 6.79
N ASN A 335 -24.10 8.16 6.58
CA ASN A 335 -25.06 8.32 7.68
C ASN A 335 -25.77 7.01 8.07
N LEU A 336 -25.29 6.40 9.15
CA LEU A 336 -25.87 5.22 9.78
C LEU A 336 -26.47 5.50 11.16
N PHE A 337 -26.94 6.73 11.41
CA PHE A 337 -27.55 7.10 12.70
C PHE A 337 -28.71 6.17 13.08
N GLY A 338 -28.72 5.72 14.33
CA GLY A 338 -29.82 4.97 14.92
C GLY A 338 -29.39 3.66 15.58
N THR A 339 -30.34 2.73 15.74
CA THR A 339 -30.11 1.41 16.34
C THR A 339 -29.55 0.42 15.32
N ALA A 340 -29.09 -0.75 15.78
CA ALA A 340 -28.69 -1.84 14.88
C ALA A 340 -29.81 -2.23 13.91
N GLN A 341 -31.08 -2.24 14.37
CA GLN A 341 -32.25 -2.42 13.51
C GLN A 341 -32.37 -1.31 12.45
N THR A 342 -32.20 -0.04 12.84
CA THR A 342 -32.25 1.07 11.88
C THR A 342 -31.14 0.96 10.82
N GLN A 343 -29.95 0.53 11.22
CA GLN A 343 -28.82 0.31 10.32
C GLN A 343 -29.06 -0.87 9.37
N TRP A 344 -29.70 -1.94 9.85
CA TRP A 344 -30.16 -3.05 9.01
C TRP A 344 -31.13 -2.57 7.93
N ASP A 345 -32.13 -1.76 8.30
CA ASP A 345 -33.15 -1.24 7.38
C ASP A 345 -32.55 -0.28 6.33
N LYS A 346 -31.42 0.37 6.65
CA LYS A 346 -30.67 1.27 5.75
C LYS A 346 -29.70 0.56 4.80
N THR A 347 -29.49 -0.73 4.95
CA THR A 347 -28.45 -1.47 4.20
C THR A 347 -29.05 -2.56 3.31
N GLN A 348 -28.44 -2.76 2.13
CA GLN A 348 -28.87 -3.78 1.16
C GLN A 348 -28.39 -5.16 1.60
N ARG A 349 -29.28 -6.16 1.64
CA ARG A 349 -28.89 -7.54 1.99
C ARG A 349 -27.96 -8.15 0.94
N VAL A 350 -26.89 -8.80 1.40
CA VAL A 350 -25.90 -9.48 0.54
C VAL A 350 -25.52 -10.84 1.12
N THR A 351 -25.06 -11.74 0.26
CA THR A 351 -24.54 -13.08 0.63
C THR A 351 -23.05 -13.23 0.35
N ASP A 352 -22.46 -12.25 -0.35
CA ASP A 352 -21.05 -12.14 -0.70
C ASP A 352 -20.41 -10.94 0.03
N PRO A 353 -20.33 -10.98 1.38
CA PRO A 353 -19.86 -9.83 2.14
C PRO A 353 -18.44 -9.44 1.73
N LYS A 354 -18.23 -8.13 1.65
CA LYS A 354 -16.94 -7.50 1.39
C LYS A 354 -16.55 -6.64 2.57
N PRO A 355 -15.25 -6.38 2.78
CA PRO A 355 -14.82 -5.51 3.86
C PRO A 355 -15.51 -4.15 3.79
N GLY A 356 -16.05 -3.67 4.93
CA GLY A 356 -16.90 -2.48 4.99
C GLY A 356 -18.40 -2.73 4.79
N ASP A 357 -18.82 -3.96 4.49
CA ASP A 357 -20.21 -4.38 4.75
C ASP A 357 -20.43 -4.53 6.27
N LEU A 358 -21.68 -4.49 6.70
CA LEU A 358 -22.06 -4.73 8.10
C LEU A 358 -22.54 -6.17 8.29
N VAL A 359 -22.22 -6.76 9.44
CA VAL A 359 -22.77 -8.05 9.88
C VAL A 359 -23.73 -7.83 11.02
N PHE A 360 -24.89 -8.48 10.97
CA PHE A 360 -25.97 -8.27 11.93
C PHE A 360 -26.37 -9.58 12.60
N PHE A 361 -26.84 -9.45 13.84
CA PHE A 361 -27.26 -10.57 14.67
C PHE A 361 -28.59 -10.29 15.35
N HIS A 362 -29.29 -11.36 15.71
CA HIS A 362 -30.56 -11.34 16.41
C HIS A 362 -30.45 -12.02 17.79
N SER A 363 -31.38 -11.70 18.69
CA SER A 363 -31.55 -12.38 19.98
C SER A 363 -30.31 -12.40 20.88
N THR A 364 -29.37 -11.46 20.74
CA THR A 364 -28.17 -11.36 21.60
C THR A 364 -28.48 -10.76 22.98
N TYR A 365 -29.62 -10.07 23.11
CA TYR A 365 -30.21 -9.63 24.37
C TYR A 365 -31.73 -9.49 24.25
N ALA A 366 -32.44 -9.37 25.37
CA ALA A 366 -33.90 -9.28 25.39
C ALA A 366 -34.40 -7.92 24.88
N THR A 367 -35.12 -7.93 23.76
CA THR A 367 -35.77 -6.75 23.16
C THR A 367 -36.86 -7.17 22.18
N SER A 368 -37.72 -6.24 21.77
CA SER A 368 -38.73 -6.47 20.72
C SER A 368 -38.17 -6.33 19.30
N ASN A 369 -36.99 -5.74 19.13
CA ASN A 369 -36.34 -5.62 17.83
C ASN A 369 -35.81 -6.98 17.36
N TYR A 370 -35.89 -7.26 16.06
CA TYR A 370 -35.31 -8.47 15.48
C TYR A 370 -33.79 -8.41 15.52
N ILE A 371 -33.21 -7.30 15.03
CA ILE A 371 -31.78 -7.07 15.03
C ILE A 371 -31.35 -6.47 16.37
N THR A 372 -30.44 -7.18 17.04
CA THR A 372 -29.95 -6.85 18.38
C THR A 372 -28.45 -6.54 18.40
N HIS A 373 -27.68 -6.88 17.36
CA HIS A 373 -26.26 -6.53 17.32
C HIS A 373 -25.79 -6.26 15.89
N VAL A 374 -24.72 -5.46 15.77
CA VAL A 374 -24.09 -5.10 14.51
C VAL A 374 -22.57 -5.00 14.68
N GLY A 375 -21.84 -5.37 13.63
CA GLY A 375 -20.40 -5.21 13.51
C GLY A 375 -19.99 -4.84 12.09
N ILE A 376 -18.75 -4.38 11.94
CA ILE A 376 -18.11 -4.06 10.66
C ILE A 376 -17.44 -5.34 10.16
N TYR A 377 -17.85 -5.87 9.00
CA TYR A 377 -17.17 -7.01 8.40
C TYR A 377 -15.81 -6.57 7.85
N VAL A 378 -14.74 -7.32 8.20
CA VAL A 378 -13.36 -6.98 7.82
C VAL A 378 -12.70 -8.04 6.92
N GLY A 379 -13.49 -8.97 6.37
CA GLY A 379 -13.01 -10.11 5.60
C GLY A 379 -12.72 -11.35 6.45
N ASN A 380 -12.41 -12.47 5.80
CA ASN A 380 -11.95 -13.71 6.44
C ASN A 380 -12.81 -14.16 7.64
N ASN A 381 -14.14 -14.13 7.48
CA ASN A 381 -15.10 -14.45 8.56
C ASN A 381 -14.83 -13.69 9.87
N THR A 382 -14.31 -12.48 9.79
CA THR A 382 -13.99 -11.65 10.95
C THR A 382 -14.79 -10.36 10.88
N MET A 383 -15.20 -9.88 12.05
CA MET A 383 -15.76 -8.54 12.22
C MET A 383 -14.97 -7.72 13.23
N TYR A 384 -15.06 -6.40 13.15
CA TYR A 384 -14.75 -5.47 14.22
C TYR A 384 -16.06 -4.92 14.79
N HIS A 385 -16.25 -4.98 16.10
CA HIS A 385 -17.49 -4.52 16.73
C HIS A 385 -17.24 -3.94 18.12
N ALA A 386 -18.20 -3.16 18.63
CA ALA A 386 -18.27 -2.92 20.06
C ALA A 386 -18.84 -4.17 20.74
N GLY A 387 -17.97 -5.15 20.98
CA GLY A 387 -18.15 -6.17 21.99
C GLY A 387 -17.73 -5.62 23.35
N ASP A 388 -17.53 -6.51 24.32
CA ASP A 388 -16.94 -6.13 25.60
C ASP A 388 -15.69 -6.98 25.89
N PRO A 389 -14.48 -6.46 25.61
CA PRO A 389 -14.19 -5.11 25.10
C PRO A 389 -14.47 -4.94 23.60
N ILE A 390 -14.41 -3.69 23.11
CA ILE A 390 -14.46 -3.35 21.69
C ILE A 390 -13.27 -3.98 20.96
N GLY A 391 -13.52 -4.67 19.83
CA GLY A 391 -12.45 -5.31 19.09
C GLY A 391 -12.92 -6.28 18.00
N TYR A 392 -11.99 -7.12 17.57
CA TYR A 392 -12.22 -8.13 16.54
C TYR A 392 -12.91 -9.37 17.11
N ALA A 393 -13.74 -10.02 16.29
CA ALA A 393 -14.38 -11.29 16.60
C ALA A 393 -14.46 -12.20 15.37
N ASP A 394 -14.19 -13.48 15.59
CA ASP A 394 -14.31 -14.54 14.59
C ASP A 394 -15.77 -15.01 14.51
N LEU A 395 -16.37 -14.79 13.34
CA LEU A 395 -17.76 -15.11 13.05
C LEU A 395 -18.01 -16.62 12.99
N SER A 396 -16.98 -17.46 12.82
CA SER A 396 -17.11 -18.92 12.82
C SER A 396 -17.47 -19.50 14.20
N LYS A 397 -17.29 -18.73 15.28
CA LYS A 397 -17.60 -19.19 16.64
C LYS A 397 -19.10 -19.53 16.77
N PRO A 398 -19.47 -20.63 17.47
CA PRO A 398 -20.86 -21.10 17.56
C PRO A 398 -21.87 -20.05 18.01
N TYR A 399 -21.49 -19.17 18.94
CA TYR A 399 -22.32 -18.07 19.40
C TYR A 399 -22.74 -17.15 18.25
N PHE A 400 -21.78 -16.69 17.43
CA PHE A 400 -22.08 -15.80 16.31
C PHE A 400 -22.88 -16.52 15.21
N GLN A 401 -22.59 -17.79 14.95
CA GLN A 401 -23.37 -18.60 14.02
C GLN A 401 -24.83 -18.78 14.47
N GLN A 402 -25.07 -19.01 15.76
CA GLN A 402 -26.42 -19.18 16.32
C GLN A 402 -27.25 -17.89 16.27
N HIS A 403 -26.59 -16.74 16.38
CA HIS A 403 -27.24 -15.43 16.41
C HIS A 403 -27.22 -14.71 15.04
N PHE A 404 -26.63 -15.29 14.00
CA PHE A 404 -26.42 -14.64 12.72
C PHE A 404 -27.74 -14.28 12.02
N ALA A 405 -27.94 -13.01 11.68
CA ALA A 405 -29.11 -12.55 10.95
C ALA A 405 -28.82 -12.31 9.45
N GLY A 406 -27.64 -11.80 9.12
CA GLY A 406 -27.25 -11.54 7.73
C GLY A 406 -26.23 -10.43 7.56
N TYR A 407 -25.76 -10.24 6.33
CA TYR A 407 -24.86 -9.14 5.94
C TYR A 407 -25.63 -8.02 5.24
N GLY A 408 -25.20 -6.78 5.47
CA GLY A 408 -25.79 -5.58 4.88
C GLY A 408 -24.76 -4.66 4.29
N ARG A 409 -24.89 -4.42 2.99
CA ARG A 409 -24.08 -3.49 2.22
C ARG A 409 -24.59 -2.08 2.37
N VAL A 410 -23.67 -1.18 2.71
CA VAL A 410 -23.92 0.25 2.73
C VAL A 410 -23.98 0.76 1.29
N VAL A 411 -25.10 1.36 0.92
CA VAL A 411 -25.28 2.00 -0.40
C VAL A 411 -24.87 3.46 -0.27
N ARG A 412 -23.96 3.91 -1.13
CA ARG A 412 -23.44 5.28 -1.14
C ARG A 412 -24.26 6.20 -2.04
#